data_AF-A0A6J4PY55-F1
#
_entry.id   AF-A0A6J4PY55-F1
#
_cell.length_a   1.000
_cell.length_b   1.000
_cell.length_c   1.000
_cell.angle_alpha   90.00
_cell.angle_beta   90.00
_cell.angle_gamma   90.00
#
_symmetry.space_group_name_H-M   'P 1'
#
loop_
_entity.id
_entity.type
_entity.pdbx_description
1 polymer ?
#
loop_
_entity_poly.entity_id
_entity_poly.type
_entity_poly.pdbx_seq_one_letter_code
_entity_poly.pdbx_strand_id
1 'polypeptide(L)' 'MAVRFGVFVPQGWRMDLVEIEDPVEQYEAMTRVAKVAEESGGYDSI' A
#
# COMPACT_ATOMS: atom_id res chain seq x y z
N MET A 1 8.04 22.21 -12.78
CA MET A 1 8.09 20.92 -12.08
C MET A 1 6.70 20.31 -12.11
N ALA A 2 6.58 19.01 -12.36
CA ALA A 2 5.30 18.30 -12.20
C ALA A 2 4.98 18.07 -10.71
N VAL A 3 3.70 17.97 -10.37
CA VAL A 3 3.26 17.61 -9.01
C VAL A 3 3.69 16.17 -8.73
N ARG A 4 4.20 15.92 -7.52
CA ARG A 4 4.53 14.56 -7.06
C ARG A 4 3.41 14.01 -6.20
N PHE A 5 3.10 12.73 -6.38
CA PHE A 5 2.03 12.04 -5.66
C PHE A 5 2.61 10.88 -4.84
N GLY A 6 2.20 10.79 -3.58
CA GLY A 6 2.47 9.64 -2.71
C GLY A 6 1.20 8.86 -2.41
N VAL A 7 1.33 7.56 -2.12
CA VAL A 7 0.21 6.70 -1.74
C VAL A 7 0.55 5.87 -0.51
N PHE A 8 -0.36 5.85 0.47
CA PHE A 8 -0.22 4.95 1.62
C PHE A 8 -0.70 3.54 1.25
N VAL A 9 0.13 2.54 1.52
CA VAL A 9 -0.34 1.14 1.63
C VAL A 9 -1.22 0.97 2.88
N PRO A 10 -2.11 -0.06 2.92
CA PRO A 10 -2.90 -0.38 4.10
C PRO A 10 -2.08 -0.38 5.39
N GLN A 11 -2.63 0.20 6.45
CA GLN A 11 -1.93 0.33 7.73
C GLN A 11 -2.70 -0.34 8.87
N GLY A 12 -1.97 -1.07 9.72
CA GLY A 12 -2.55 -1.66 10.93
C GLY A 12 -3.13 -0.62 11.90
N TRP A 13 -2.48 0.55 12.05
CA TRP A 13 -2.97 1.61 12.94
C TRP A 13 -4.22 2.35 12.42
N ARG A 14 -4.51 2.22 11.12
CA ARG A 14 -5.76 2.70 10.50
C ARG A 14 -6.86 1.64 10.53
N MET A 15 -6.54 0.44 11.04
CA MET A 15 -7.40 -0.75 11.00
C MET A 15 -7.75 -1.21 9.57
N ASP A 16 -6.96 -0.83 8.56
CA ASP A 16 -7.21 -1.21 7.14
C ASP A 16 -7.07 -2.73 6.91
N LEU A 17 -6.40 -3.44 7.82
CA LEU A 17 -6.03 -4.85 7.72
C LEU A 17 -6.78 -5.76 8.72
N VAL A 18 -7.72 -5.20 9.49
CA VAL A 18 -8.36 -5.89 10.63
C VAL A 18 -9.14 -7.15 10.23
N GLU A 19 -9.57 -7.25 8.97
CA GLU A 19 -10.31 -8.40 8.44
C GLU A 19 -9.39 -9.55 7.99
N ILE A 20 -8.07 -9.37 8.03
CA ILE A 20 -7.09 -10.39 7.67
C ILE A 20 -6.46 -10.93 8.96
N GLU A 21 -6.74 -12.18 9.30
CA GLU A 21 -6.28 -12.78 10.56
C GLU A 21 -4.77 -13.11 10.55
N ASP A 22 -4.25 -13.61 9.42
CA ASP A 22 -2.84 -13.99 9.30
C ASP A 22 -1.94 -12.75 9.08
N PRO A 23 -0.98 -12.46 9.97
CA PRO A 23 -0.04 -11.36 9.80
C PRO A 23 0.81 -11.46 8.52
N VAL A 24 1.08 -12.67 8.03
CA VAL A 24 1.79 -12.87 6.77
C VAL A 24 0.91 -12.39 5.62
N GLU A 25 -0.37 -12.74 5.63
CA GLU A 25 -1.32 -12.26 4.61
C GLU A 25 -1.53 -10.74 4.68
N GLN A 26 -1.46 -10.13 5.88
CA GLN A 26 -1.48 -8.67 6.03
C GLN A 26 -0.30 -8.00 5.33
N TYR A 27 0.91 -8.53 5.53
CA TYR A 27 2.11 -8.03 4.85
C TYR A 27 2.02 -8.21 3.33
N GLU A 28 1.52 -9.37 2.88
CA GLU A 28 1.33 -9.64 1.46
C GLU A 28 0.26 -8.71 0.84
N ALA A 29 -0.80 -8.37 1.57
CA ALA A 29 -1.80 -7.40 1.13
C ALA A 29 -1.20 -6.00 0.96
N MET A 30 -0.41 -5.54 1.93
CA MET A 30 0.32 -4.27 1.82
C MET A 30 1.27 -4.26 0.61
N THR A 31 2.04 -5.34 0.45
CA THR A 31 3.01 -5.49 -0.65
C THR A 31 2.33 -5.52 -2.02
N ARG A 32 1.15 -6.14 -2.14
CA ARG A 32 0.37 -6.12 -3.39
C ARG A 32 -0.05 -4.70 -3.78
N VAL A 33 -0.52 -3.90 -2.83
CA VAL A 33 -0.89 -2.49 -3.10
C VAL A 33 0.33 -1.68 -3.54
N ALA A 34 1.47 -1.85 -2.87
CA ALA A 34 2.72 -1.19 -3.25
C ALA A 34 3.13 -1.52 -4.69
N LYS A 35 3.10 -2.81 -5.07
CA LYS A 35 3.44 -3.26 -6.43
C LYS A 35 2.52 -2.66 -7.48
N VAL A 36 1.20 -2.64 -7.24
CA VAL A 36 0.24 -2.01 -8.17
C VAL A 36 0.51 -0.52 -8.31
N ALA A 37 0.81 0.17 -7.22
CA ALA A 37 1.16 1.59 -7.26
C ALA A 37 2.43 1.85 -8.08
N GLU A 38 3.47 1.04 -7.91
CA GLU A 38 4.71 1.13 -8.67
C GLU A 38 4.50 0.82 -10.16
N GLU A 39 3.79 -0.26 -10.49
CA GLU A 39 3.47 -0.64 -11.87
C GLU A 39 2.62 0.40 -12.60
N SER A 40 1.79 1.16 -11.88
CA SER A 40 0.97 2.23 -12.47
C SER A 40 1.82 3.41 -12.99
N GLY A 41 3.03 3.62 -12.47
CA GLY A 41 3.87 4.78 -12.74
C GLY A 41 3.25 6.13 -12.30
N GLY A 42 2.14 6.10 -11.56
CA GLY A 42 1.39 7.29 -11.14
C GLY A 42 1.79 7.86 -9.78
N TYR A 43 2.68 7.18 -9.05
CA TYR A 43 3.10 7.56 -7.71
C TYR A 43 4.64 7.62 -7.62
N ASP A 44 5.12 8.67 -6.98
CA ASP A 44 6.55 8.93 -6.75
C ASP A 44 7.05 8.31 -5.44
N SER A 45 6.14 7.93 -4.54
CA SER A 45 6.46 7.37 -3.23
C SER A 45 5.33 6.51 -2.66
N ILE A 46 5.71 5.48 -1.90
CA ILE A 46 4.83 4.64 -1.08
C ILE A 46 4.99 5.01 0.40
#